data_AF-A0A5E4IMJ6-F1
#
_entry.id   AF-A0A5E4IMJ6-F1
#
_cell.length_a   1.000
_cell.length_b   1.000
_cell.length_c   1.000
_cell.angle_alpha   90.00
_cell.angle_beta   90.00
_cell.angle_gamma   90.00
#
_symmetry.space_group_name_H-M   'P 1'
#
loop_
_entity.id
_entity.type
_entity.pdbx_description
1 polymer ?
#
loop_
_entity_poly.entity_id
_entity_poly.type
_entity_poly.pdbx_seq_one_letter_code
_entity_poly.pdbx_strand_id
1 'polypeptide(L)'
;MDENDLARYASPKPVIKKEPINLSQFKPEEIYMKLQEFGIPRLDAGLIAECILNIKSEMWQNNEEPKEGAVEKANHFFRENKVLIFTELTPSRAGKYIWEVKIKR
;
A
#
# COMPACT_ATOMS: atom_id res chain seq x y z
N MET A 1 -10.28 -49.45 -2.25
CA MET A 1 -10.27 -47.97 -2.37
C MET A 1 -10.91 -47.48 -1.10
N ASP A 2 -10.09 -47.22 -0.08
CA ASP A 2 -10.56 -46.85 1.25
C ASP A 2 -10.72 -45.33 1.37
N GLU A 3 -11.83 -44.90 1.94
CA GLU A 3 -12.31 -43.53 2.11
C GLU A 3 -11.51 -42.69 3.14
N ASN A 4 -10.20 -42.90 3.27
CA ASN A 4 -9.41 -42.35 4.38
C ASN A 4 -8.46 -41.21 4.01
N ASP A 5 -8.62 -40.61 2.83
CA ASP A 5 -7.69 -39.60 2.28
C ASP A 5 -8.16 -38.13 2.37
N LEU A 6 -9.20 -37.82 3.15
CA LEU A 6 -9.79 -36.45 3.17
C LEU A 6 -9.44 -35.58 4.39
N ALA A 7 -8.59 -36.02 5.32
CA ALA A 7 -8.40 -35.29 6.59
C ALA A 7 -7.04 -34.59 6.80
N ARG A 8 -6.18 -34.44 5.77
CA ARG A 8 -4.80 -33.94 5.99
C ARG A 8 -4.48 -32.52 5.52
N TYR A 9 -5.43 -31.73 5.02
CA TYR A 9 -5.13 -30.37 4.52
C TYR A 9 -6.12 -29.28 4.96
N ALA A 10 -6.28 -29.12 6.27
CA ALA A 10 -6.81 -27.89 6.82
C ALA A 10 -5.87 -27.36 7.91
N SER A 11 -4.68 -26.90 7.50
CA SER A 11 -3.88 -26.02 8.36
C SER A 11 -4.74 -24.81 8.72
N PRO A 12 -4.97 -24.50 10.01
CA PRO A 12 -5.68 -23.28 10.38
C PRO A 12 -4.89 -22.10 9.82
N LYS A 13 -5.53 -21.30 8.96
CA LYS A 13 -4.95 -20.02 8.55
C LYS A 13 -4.72 -19.21 9.84
N PRO A 14 -3.53 -18.65 10.07
CA PRO A 14 -3.30 -17.84 11.25
C PRO A 14 -4.32 -16.71 11.26
N VAL A 15 -5.12 -16.64 12.33
CA VAL A 15 -6.03 -15.53 12.58
C VAL A 15 -5.13 -14.34 12.95
N ILE A 16 -4.74 -13.57 11.93
CA ILE A 16 -4.06 -12.29 12.13
C ILE A 16 -5.06 -11.39 12.85
N LYS A 17 -4.86 -11.18 14.15
CA LYS A 17 -5.60 -10.17 14.90
C LYS A 17 -5.29 -8.82 14.26
N LYS A 18 -6.28 -8.22 13.61
CA LYS A 18 -6.20 -6.86 13.07
C LYS A 18 -6.05 -5.91 14.25
N GLU A 19 -4.82 -5.55 14.60
CA GLU A 19 -4.60 -4.42 15.49
C GLU A 19 -5.23 -3.17 14.84
N PRO A 20 -6.03 -2.39 15.56
CA PRO A 20 -6.61 -1.17 15.01
C PRO A 20 -5.49 -0.21 14.63
N ILE A 21 -5.58 0.32 13.41
CA ILE A 21 -4.59 1.24 12.85
C ILE A 21 -4.55 2.49 13.72
N ASN A 22 -3.38 2.85 14.25
CA ASN A 22 -3.22 4.15 14.89
C ASN A 22 -2.98 5.22 13.82
N LEU A 23 -4.03 5.58 13.07
CA LEU A 23 -3.99 6.71 12.14
C LEU A 23 -3.94 8.05 12.89
N SER A 24 -4.36 8.10 14.16
CA SER A 24 -4.36 9.32 14.96
C SER A 24 -2.96 9.90 15.22
N GLN A 25 -1.90 9.14 14.92
CA GLN A 25 -0.52 9.59 15.07
C GLN A 25 0.02 10.40 13.87
N PHE A 26 -0.66 10.41 12.72
CA PHE A 26 -0.17 11.11 11.53
C PHE A 26 -1.08 12.26 11.12
N LYS A 27 -0.48 13.43 10.92
CA LYS A 27 -1.14 14.50 10.19
C LYS A 27 -1.05 14.22 8.68
N PRO A 28 -2.12 14.51 7.91
CA PRO A 28 -2.11 14.40 6.44
C PRO A 28 -0.86 14.99 5.78
N GLU A 29 -0.43 16.14 6.29
CA GLU A 29 0.70 16.89 5.79
C GLU A 29 2.03 16.14 5.99
N GLU A 30 2.18 15.40 7.09
CA GLU A 30 3.42 14.66 7.39
C GLU A 30 3.60 13.49 6.43
N ILE A 31 2.53 12.76 6.14
CA ILE A 31 2.53 11.66 5.17
C ILE A 31 2.89 12.22 3.79
N TYR A 32 2.18 13.26 3.36
CA TYR A 32 2.43 13.92 2.08
C TYR A 32 3.90 14.36 1.94
N MET A 33 4.44 15.08 2.94
CA MET A 33 5.81 15.56 2.92
C MET A 33 6.82 14.42 2.85
N LYS A 34 6.61 13.32 3.59
CA LYS A 34 7.50 12.15 3.50
C LYS A 34 7.46 11.46 2.15
N LEU A 35 6.29 11.32 1.54
CA LEU A 35 6.19 10.74 0.19
C LEU A 35 6.93 11.61 -0.83
N GLN A 36 6.84 12.93 -0.72
CA GLN A 36 7.63 13.84 -1.57
C GLN A 36 9.14 13.72 -1.32
N GLU A 37 9.58 13.59 -0.06
CA GLU A 37 10.99 13.37 0.26
C GLU A 37 11.54 12.07 -0.35
N PHE A 38 10.73 11.00 -0.40
CA PHE A 38 11.09 9.75 -1.06
C PHE A 38 11.20 9.88 -2.58
N GLY A 39 10.61 10.94 -3.15
CA GLY A 39 10.61 11.23 -4.57
C GLY A 39 9.33 10.80 -5.30
N ILE A 40 8.21 10.67 -4.58
CA ILE A 40 6.90 10.48 -5.20
C ILE A 40 6.40 11.84 -5.73
N PRO A 41 5.86 11.90 -6.96
CA PRO A 41 5.31 13.12 -7.53
C PRO A 41 4.24 13.76 -6.64
N ARG A 42 4.10 15.07 -6.73
CA ARG A 42 3.21 15.85 -5.86
C ARG A 42 1.77 15.36 -5.87
N LEU A 43 1.23 15.11 -7.07
CA LEU A 43 -0.16 14.65 -7.21
C LEU A 43 -0.33 13.27 -6.58
N ASP A 44 0.57 12.34 -6.90
CA ASP A 44 0.52 10.96 -6.43
C ASP A 44 0.68 10.88 -4.91
N ALA A 45 1.59 11.68 -4.33
CA ALA A 45 1.78 11.78 -2.88
C ALA A 45 0.50 12.25 -2.17
N GLY A 46 -0.23 13.20 -2.75
CA GLY A 46 -1.52 13.68 -2.22
C GLY A 46 -2.59 12.59 -2.25
N LEU A 47 -2.73 11.89 -3.38
CA LEU A 47 -3.71 10.81 -3.54
C LEU A 47 -3.42 9.64 -2.59
N ILE A 48 -2.15 9.26 -2.43
CA ILE A 48 -1.75 8.22 -1.47
C ILE A 48 -2.07 8.65 -0.03
N ALA A 49 -1.74 9.89 0.35
CA ALA A 49 -2.05 10.40 1.69
C ALA A 49 -3.56 10.41 1.96
N GLU A 50 -4.37 10.83 0.99
CA GLU A 50 -5.84 10.75 1.07
C GLU A 50 -6.34 9.31 1.21
N CYS A 51 -5.75 8.36 0.48
CA CYS A 51 -6.09 6.94 0.60
C CYS A 51 -5.81 6.40 2.00
N ILE A 52 -4.70 6.84 2.62
CA ILE A 52 -4.32 6.45 3.98
C ILE A 52 -5.31 6.94 5.02
N LEU A 53 -5.71 8.21 4.93
CA LEU A 53 -6.64 8.82 5.88
C LEU A 53 -8.04 8.21 5.79
N ASN A 54 -8.50 7.91 4.58
CA ASN A 54 -9.84 7.37 4.34
C ASN A 54 -9.89 5.84 4.34
N ILE A 55 -8.75 5.16 4.51
CA ILE A 55 -8.62 3.70 4.42
C ILE A 55 -9.32 3.19 3.15
N LYS A 56 -8.95 3.76 1.99
CA LYS A 56 -9.50 3.39 0.68
C LYS A 56 -8.41 2.80 -0.21
N SER A 57 -8.82 1.87 -1.05
CA SER A 57 -8.02 1.43 -2.19
C SER A 57 -8.37 2.30 -3.39
N GLU A 58 -7.38 2.69 -4.17
CA GLU A 58 -7.58 3.53 -5.36
C GLU A 58 -6.55 3.17 -6.43
N MET A 59 -6.90 3.42 -7.69
CA MET A 59 -6.03 3.24 -8.84
C MET A 59 -6.15 4.45 -9.75
N TRP A 60 -5.03 4.97 -10.22
CA TRP A 60 -5.01 6.06 -11.19
C TRP A 60 -3.81 5.94 -12.13
N GLN A 61 -3.76 6.81 -13.13
CA GLN A 61 -2.63 6.92 -14.06
C GLN A 61 -2.04 8.32 -14.01
N ASN A 62 -0.72 8.39 -13.99
CA ASN A 62 0.02 9.64 -14.11
C ASN A 62 1.21 9.48 -15.06
N ASN A 63 1.67 10.57 -15.66
CA ASN A 63 2.82 10.57 -16.57
C ASN A 63 4.13 10.93 -15.85
N GLU A 64 4.05 11.37 -14.60
CA GLU A 64 5.23 11.69 -13.81
C GLU A 64 5.84 10.42 -13.23
N GLU A 65 7.12 10.21 -13.53
CA GLU A 65 7.90 9.11 -12.99
C GLU A 65 8.37 9.45 -11.57
N PRO A 66 8.16 8.57 -10.57
CA PRO A 66 8.77 8.74 -9.26
C PRO A 66 10.27 8.48 -9.31
N LYS A 67 11.02 9.00 -8.33
CA LYS A 67 12.45 8.66 -8.20
C LYS A 67 12.62 7.15 -7.99
N GLU A 68 13.76 6.64 -8.43
CA GLU A 68 14.15 5.25 -8.19
C GLU A 68 14.07 4.89 -6.69
N GLY A 69 13.40 3.78 -6.40
CA GLY A 69 13.22 3.30 -5.03
C GLY A 69 12.16 4.04 -4.19
N ALA A 70 11.45 5.03 -4.75
CA ALA A 70 10.50 5.84 -4.00
C ALA A 70 9.32 5.01 -3.46
N VAL A 71 8.82 4.07 -4.28
CA VAL A 71 7.68 3.20 -3.93
C VAL A 71 8.07 2.23 -2.81
N GLU A 72 9.27 1.66 -2.87
CA GLU A 72 9.81 0.79 -1.84
C GLU A 72 9.98 1.52 -0.52
N LYS A 73 10.52 2.75 -0.56
CA LYS A 73 10.66 3.62 0.64
C LYS A 73 9.31 3.96 1.25
N ALA A 74 8.32 4.31 0.43
CA ALA A 74 6.96 4.58 0.89
C ALA A 74 6.34 3.34 1.57
N ASN A 75 6.44 2.18 0.94
CA ASN A 75 5.93 0.92 1.49
C ASN A 75 6.67 0.49 2.77
N HIS A 76 7.97 0.76 2.86
CA HIS A 76 8.73 0.55 4.10
C HIS A 76 8.24 1.49 5.19
N PHE A 77 8.08 2.78 4.90
CA PHE A 77 7.51 3.76 5.82
C PHE A 77 6.10 3.35 6.32
N PHE A 78 5.21 2.89 5.43
CA PHE A 78 3.89 2.39 5.84
C PHE A 78 3.99 1.20 6.78
N ARG A 79 4.91 0.27 6.52
CA ARG A 79 5.12 -0.92 7.35
C ARG A 79 5.63 -0.58 8.74
N GLU A 80 6.67 0.25 8.84
CA GLU A 80 7.25 0.67 10.13
C GLU A 80 6.20 1.38 11.00
N ASN A 81 5.31 2.12 10.35
CA ASN A 81 4.28 2.89 11.02
C ASN A 81 2.93 2.14 11.16
N LYS A 82 2.92 0.83 10.93
CA LYS A 82 1.73 -0.04 11.03
C LYS A 82 0.53 0.45 10.20
N VAL A 83 0.77 1.13 9.10
CA VAL A 83 -0.27 1.54 8.14
C VAL A 83 -0.60 0.32 7.27
N LEU A 84 -1.87 -0.08 7.25
CA LEU A 84 -2.35 -1.25 6.49
C LEU A 84 -2.58 -0.94 5.01
N ILE A 85 -1.69 -0.15 4.41
CA ILE A 85 -1.74 0.20 3.00
C ILE A 85 -0.41 -0.16 2.34
N PHE A 86 -0.52 -0.54 1.07
CA PHE A 86 0.58 -0.84 0.20
C PHE A 86 0.38 -0.13 -1.14
N THR A 87 1.47 0.34 -1.74
CA THR A 87 1.48 1.04 -3.02
C THR A 87 2.24 0.23 -4.05
N GLU A 88 1.69 0.13 -5.25
CA GLU A 88 2.32 -0.50 -6.41
C GLU A 88 2.38 0.50 -7.57
N LEU A 89 3.42 0.38 -8.37
CA LEU A 89 3.62 1.17 -9.57
C LEU A 89 3.89 0.23 -10.73
N THR A 90 3.05 0.31 -11.76
CA THR A 90 3.21 -0.47 -12.98
C THR A 90 3.46 0.47 -14.15
N PRO A 91 4.63 0.39 -14.82
CA PRO A 91 4.84 1.10 -16.07
C PRO A 91 3.82 0.67 -17.13
N SER A 92 3.20 1.64 -17.78
CA SER A 92 2.26 1.45 -18.89
C SER A 92 2.85 1.97 -20.19
N ARG A 93 2.14 1.74 -21.30
CA ARG A 93 2.56 2.24 -22.62
C ARG A 93 2.57 3.77 -22.63
N ALA A 94 3.39 4.34 -23.51
CA ALA A 94 3.48 5.79 -23.74
C ALA A 94 3.93 6.62 -22.52
N GLY A 95 4.85 6.09 -21.70
CA GLY A 95 5.46 6.84 -20.59
C GLY A 95 4.49 7.16 -19.46
N LYS A 96 3.45 6.34 -19.28
CA LYS A 96 2.49 6.46 -18.18
C LYS A 96 2.81 5.45 -17.10
N TYR A 97 2.41 5.75 -15.88
CA TYR A 97 2.52 4.87 -14.73
C TYR A 97 1.13 4.66 -14.14
N ILE A 98 0.80 3.39 -13.90
CA ILE A 98 -0.40 3.01 -13.18
C ILE A 98 -0.02 2.90 -11.71
N TRP A 99 -0.68 3.71 -10.89
CA TRP A 99 -0.57 3.66 -9.44
C TRP A 99 -1.70 2.82 -8.87
N GLU A 100 -1.39 1.96 -7.91
CA GLU A 100 -2.36 1.20 -7.16
C GLU A 100 -2.09 1.34 -5.66
N VAL A 101 -3.11 1.73 -4.91
CA VAL A 101 -3.12 1.71 -3.45
C VAL A 101 -4.01 0.57 -2.98
N LYS A 102 -3.47 -0.35 -2.19
CA LYS A 102 -4.15 -1.55 -1.72
C LYS A 102 -4.18 -1.58 -0.20
N ILE A 103 -5.36 -1.86 0.36
CA ILE A 103 -5.49 -2.10 1.81
C ILE A 103 -5.09 -3.55 2.10
N LYS A 104 -4.09 -3.71 2.98
CA LYS A 104 -3.65 -5.03 3.48
C LYS A 104 -4.69 -5.56 4.47
N ARG A 105 -5.40 -6.62 4.09
CA ARG A 105 -6.47 -7.24 4.89
C ARG A 105 -5.95 -8.25 5.91
#